data_AF-H0QZQ9-F1
#
_entry.id   AF-H0QZQ9-F1
#
_cell.length_a   1.000
_cell.length_b   1.000
_cell.length_c   1.000
_cell.angle_alpha   90.00
_cell.angle_beta   90.00
_cell.angle_gamma   90.00
#
_symmetry.space_group_name_H-M   'P 1'
#
loop_
_entity.id
_entity.type
_entity.pdbx_description
1 polymer ?
#
loop_
_entity_poly.entity_id
_entity_poly.type
_entity_poly.pdbx_seq_one_letter_code
_entity_poly.pdbx_strand_id
1 'polypeptide(L)'
;MPAGKLDDYAPDRVKLIRERSGVSLREIAARCGVTVGTVRSWEAGRLTPSETNGVKLASALRVHVAEFTNTPRNQPTLRQMRQWLGWSGAVAADKAGIGVTPVYTAESYTSPIPERIQIALADAYGVNSDAIVAAWKRGQQRAFGDISQS
;
A
#
# COMPACT_ATOMS: atom_id res chain seq x y z
N MET A 1 -15.69 -11.61 -3.04
CA MET A 1 -14.87 -10.67 -2.26
C MET A 1 -13.45 -10.73 -2.79
N PRO A 2 -12.81 -9.65 -3.27
CA PRO A 2 -11.41 -9.77 -3.63
C PRO A 2 -10.59 -9.95 -2.35
N ALA A 3 -9.67 -10.91 -2.39
CA ALA A 3 -8.57 -11.06 -1.44
C ALA A 3 -7.87 -9.69 -1.25
N GLY A 4 -7.37 -9.41 -0.05
CA GLY A 4 -6.80 -8.10 0.22
C GLY A 4 -5.58 -7.77 -0.64
N LYS A 5 -5.23 -6.49 -0.64
CA LYS A 5 -4.51 -5.85 -1.74
C LYS A 5 -3.21 -5.17 -1.34
N LEU A 6 -2.82 -5.13 -0.06
CA LEU A 6 -1.54 -4.52 0.31
C LEU A 6 -0.39 -5.16 -0.47
N ASP A 7 0.23 -4.37 -1.33
CA ASP A 7 1.37 -4.77 -2.13
C ASP A 7 2.56 -5.03 -1.20
N ASP A 8 3.31 -6.09 -1.48
CA ASP A 8 4.47 -6.51 -0.70
C ASP A 8 4.20 -6.84 0.78
N TYR A 9 2.98 -7.28 1.09
CA TYR A 9 2.56 -7.61 2.46
C TYR A 9 3.42 -8.71 3.09
N ALA A 10 3.83 -8.48 4.35
CA ALA A 10 4.71 -9.33 5.13
C ALA A 10 4.01 -9.78 6.43
N PRO A 11 3.38 -10.97 6.46
CA PRO A 11 2.55 -11.42 7.58
C PRO A 11 3.33 -11.58 8.89
N ASP A 12 4.58 -12.03 8.84
CA ASP A 12 5.43 -12.20 10.02
C ASP A 12 5.72 -10.89 10.74
N ARG A 13 5.85 -9.78 9.98
CA ARG A 13 6.04 -8.44 10.55
C ARG A 13 4.82 -8.01 11.35
N VAL A 14 3.61 -8.25 10.83
CA VAL A 14 2.36 -7.95 11.54
C VAL A 14 2.29 -8.68 12.87
N LYS A 15 2.53 -9.99 12.85
CA LYS A 15 2.52 -10.82 14.05
C LYS A 15 3.53 -10.33 15.08
N LEU A 16 4.76 -10.06 14.65
CA LEU A 16 5.82 -9.56 15.52
C LEU A 16 5.47 -8.22 16.17
N ILE A 17 4.93 -7.27 15.39
CA ILE A 17 4.51 -5.94 15.89
C ILE A 17 3.36 -6.10 16.89
N ARG A 18 2.38 -6.95 16.60
CA ARG A 18 1.29 -7.23 17.54
C ARG A 18 1.81 -7.81 18.85
N GLU A 19 2.67 -8.82 18.79
CA GLU A 19 3.20 -9.47 19.99
C GLU A 19 4.01 -8.48 20.84
N ARG A 20 4.83 -7.63 20.22
CA ARG A 20 5.59 -6.59 20.92
C ARG A 20 4.72 -5.48 21.52
N SER A 21 3.57 -5.19 20.93
CA SER A 21 2.64 -4.17 21.43
C SER A 21 1.67 -4.71 22.50
N GLY A 22 1.65 -6.03 22.75
CA GLY A 22 0.75 -6.66 23.72
C GLY A 22 -0.73 -6.65 23.31
N VAL A 23 -1.06 -6.23 22.08
CA VAL A 23 -2.44 -6.15 21.60
C VAL A 23 -2.95 -7.54 21.25
N SER A 24 -4.16 -7.88 21.71
CA SER A 24 -4.75 -9.19 21.42
C SER A 24 -5.35 -9.25 20.01
N LEU A 25 -5.45 -10.46 19.44
CA LEU A 25 -6.15 -10.67 18.16
C LEU A 25 -7.62 -10.22 18.22
N ARG A 26 -8.26 -10.36 19.38
CA ARG A 26 -9.66 -9.94 19.61
C ARG A 26 -9.81 -8.43 19.54
N GLU A 27 -8.85 -7.71 20.10
CA GLU A 27 -8.83 -6.25 20.08
C GLU A 27 -8.58 -5.70 18.68
N ILE A 28 -7.64 -6.28 17.92
CA ILE A 28 -7.47 -5.93 16.50
C ILE A 28 -8.75 -6.21 15.71
N ALA A 29 -9.35 -7.37 15.90
CA ALA A 29 -10.58 -7.76 15.22
C ALA A 29 -11.70 -6.75 15.47
N ALA A 30 -11.90 -6.36 16.73
CA ALA A 30 -12.88 -5.34 17.11
C ALA A 30 -12.57 -3.97 16.48
N ARG A 31 -11.33 -3.48 16.57
CA ARG A 31 -10.92 -2.19 16.00
C ARG A 31 -11.01 -2.14 14.47
N CYS A 32 -10.75 -3.26 13.80
CA CYS A 32 -10.82 -3.36 12.35
C CYS A 32 -12.25 -3.66 11.83
N GLY A 33 -13.16 -4.12 12.69
CA GLY A 33 -14.50 -4.57 12.31
C GLY A 33 -14.49 -5.89 11.53
N VAL A 34 -13.61 -6.82 11.91
CA VAL A 34 -13.44 -8.14 11.27
C VAL A 34 -13.49 -9.26 12.31
N THR A 35 -13.46 -10.52 11.87
CA THR A 35 -13.41 -11.66 12.81
C THR A 35 -11.97 -11.89 13.31
N VAL A 36 -11.82 -12.52 14.48
CA VAL A 36 -10.52 -12.98 14.98
C VAL A 36 -9.85 -13.96 14.00
N GLY A 37 -10.65 -14.81 13.34
CA GLY A 37 -10.16 -15.71 12.30
C GLY A 37 -9.56 -14.97 11.11
N THR A 38 -10.13 -13.82 10.73
CA THR A 38 -9.59 -12.95 9.67
C THR A 38 -8.21 -12.41 10.06
N VAL A 39 -8.06 -11.88 11.27
CA VAL A 39 -6.76 -11.37 11.76
C VAL A 39 -5.72 -12.50 11.84
N ARG A 40 -6.12 -13.68 12.32
CA ARG A 40 -5.25 -14.86 12.34
C ARG A 40 -4.82 -15.28 10.94
N SER A 41 -5.70 -15.18 9.94
CA SER A 41 -5.35 -15.45 8.55
C SER A 41 -4.44 -14.38 7.94
N TRP A 42 -4.53 -13.12 8.40
CA TRP A 42 -3.56 -12.07 8.05
C TRP A 42 -2.16 -12.38 8.59
N GLU A 43 -2.04 -12.77 9.86
CA GLU A 43 -0.74 -13.12 10.47
C GLU A 43 -0.16 -14.43 9.96
N ALA A 44 -1.01 -15.33 9.45
CA ALA A 44 -0.58 -16.57 8.82
C ALA A 44 -0.30 -16.43 7.32
N GLY A 45 -0.44 -15.24 6.73
CA GLY A 45 -0.26 -15.00 5.30
C GLY A 45 -1.31 -15.67 4.39
N ARG A 46 -2.36 -16.26 4.95
CA ARG A 46 -3.45 -16.89 4.18
C ARG A 46 -4.38 -15.85 3.52
N LEU A 47 -4.47 -14.67 4.13
CA LEU A 47 -5.17 -13.52 3.57
C LEU A 47 -4.27 -12.29 3.68
N THR A 48 -4.38 -11.41 2.71
CA THR A 48 -3.83 -10.05 2.80
C THR A 48 -4.94 -9.12 3.29
N PRO A 49 -4.68 -8.10 4.10
CA PRO A 49 -5.64 -7.04 4.39
C PRO A 49 -5.89 -6.16 3.15
N SER A 50 -7.10 -5.61 3.02
CA SER A 50 -7.35 -4.53 2.05
C SER A 50 -6.61 -3.26 2.45
N GLU A 51 -6.52 -2.28 1.56
CA GLU A 51 -5.91 -0.97 1.84
C GLU A 51 -6.51 -0.33 3.11
N THR A 52 -7.84 -0.27 3.17
CA THR A 52 -8.56 0.31 4.32
C THR A 52 -8.32 -0.50 5.61
N ASN A 53 -8.33 -1.84 5.54
CA ASN A 53 -8.04 -2.65 6.72
C ASN A 53 -6.57 -2.57 7.13
N GLY A 54 -5.66 -2.34 6.19
CA GLY A 54 -4.26 -2.04 6.47
C GLY A 54 -4.10 -0.79 7.34
N VAL A 55 -4.80 0.30 6.99
CA VAL A 55 -4.82 1.53 7.80
C VAL A 55 -5.45 1.29 9.18
N LYS A 56 -6.57 0.56 9.25
CA LYS A 56 -7.20 0.22 10.55
C LYS A 56 -6.27 -0.61 11.44
N LEU A 57 -5.60 -1.60 10.86
CA LEU A 57 -4.62 -2.44 11.55
C LEU A 57 -3.42 -1.62 12.04
N ALA A 58 -2.92 -0.71 11.21
CA ALA A 58 -1.83 0.21 11.53
C ALA A 58 -2.20 1.13 12.70
N SER A 59 -3.41 1.69 12.66
CA SER A 59 -3.98 2.48 13.76
C SER A 59 -4.13 1.66 15.05
N ALA A 60 -4.65 0.43 14.95
CA ALA A 60 -4.79 -0.46 16.09
C ALA A 60 -3.46 -0.78 16.77
N LEU A 61 -2.39 -0.89 16.00
CA LEU A 61 -1.02 -1.20 16.44
C LEU A 61 -0.15 0.05 16.67
N ARG A 62 -0.67 1.26 16.40
CA ARG A 62 0.04 2.55 16.50
C ARG A 62 1.34 2.60 15.69
N VAL A 63 1.31 2.01 14.50
CA VAL A 63 2.43 2.02 13.54
C VAL A 63 1.99 2.57 12.18
N HIS A 64 2.92 2.75 11.26
CA HIS A 64 2.62 3.08 9.87
C HIS A 64 2.31 1.82 9.05
N VAL A 65 1.44 1.89 8.03
CA VAL A 65 1.06 0.73 7.19
C VAL A 65 2.26 0.06 6.52
N ALA A 66 3.27 0.85 6.16
CA ALA A 66 4.54 0.36 5.60
C ALA A 66 5.24 -0.70 6.47
N GLU A 67 5.04 -0.69 7.79
CA GLU A 67 5.63 -1.67 8.70
C GLU A 67 5.11 -3.10 8.47
N PHE A 68 3.99 -3.24 7.76
CA PHE A 68 3.40 -4.52 7.37
C PHE A 68 3.86 -4.99 5.99
N THR A 69 4.80 -4.29 5.36
CA THR A 69 5.33 -4.62 4.04
C THR A 69 6.84 -4.81 4.10
N ASN A 70 7.43 -5.48 3.11
CA ASN A 70 8.90 -5.55 3.00
C ASN A 70 9.51 -4.23 2.50
N THR A 71 8.72 -3.41 1.83
CA THR A 71 9.18 -2.12 1.28
C THR A 71 9.38 -1.10 2.40
N PRO A 72 10.59 -0.49 2.51
CA PRO A 72 10.83 0.57 3.47
C PRO A 72 9.91 1.77 3.28
N ARG A 73 9.48 2.39 4.39
CA ARG A 73 8.56 3.55 4.38
C ARG A 73 9.03 4.72 3.50
N ASN A 74 10.34 4.91 3.37
CA ASN A 74 10.93 5.99 2.58
C ASN A 74 11.13 5.65 1.09
N GLN A 75 10.79 4.43 0.66
CA GLN A 75 10.99 3.97 -0.72
C GLN A 75 9.74 3.29 -1.31
N PRO A 76 8.54 3.86 -1.19
CA PRO A 76 7.33 3.24 -1.74
C PRO A 76 7.31 3.25 -3.27
N THR A 77 6.57 2.31 -3.85
CA THR A 77 6.02 2.39 -5.21
C THR A 77 4.76 3.26 -5.22
N LEU A 78 4.25 3.63 -6.41
CA LEU A 78 3.01 4.41 -6.53
C LEU A 78 1.81 3.72 -5.90
N ARG A 79 1.71 2.41 -6.16
CA ARG A 79 0.65 1.60 -5.58
C ARG A 79 0.72 1.65 -4.06
N GLN A 80 1.91 1.50 -3.48
CA GLN A 80 2.08 1.54 -2.02
C GLN A 80 1.76 2.91 -1.42
N MET A 81 2.15 4.02 -2.07
CA MET A 81 1.76 5.37 -1.62
C MET A 81 0.25 5.46 -1.42
N ARG A 82 -0.51 5.04 -2.43
CA ARG A 82 -1.97 5.01 -2.38
C ARG A 82 -2.51 4.05 -1.33
N GLN A 83 -1.98 2.83 -1.28
CA GLN A 83 -2.49 1.79 -0.38
C GLN A 83 -2.22 2.09 1.08
N TRP A 84 -1.12 2.77 1.40
CA TRP A 84 -0.77 3.19 2.75
C TRP A 84 -1.64 4.36 3.25
N LEU A 85 -2.26 5.12 2.34
CA LEU A 85 -3.34 6.06 2.64
C LEU A 85 -4.71 5.37 2.81
N GLY A 86 -4.78 4.06 2.56
CA GLY A 86 -6.02 3.28 2.63
C GLY A 86 -6.92 3.42 1.40
N TRP A 87 -6.37 3.96 0.30
CA TRP A 87 -7.14 4.32 -0.89
C TRP A 87 -7.14 3.21 -1.94
N SER A 88 -8.27 3.03 -2.62
CA SER A 88 -8.31 2.28 -3.88
C SER A 88 -7.87 3.17 -5.05
N GLY A 89 -7.56 2.58 -6.22
CA GLY A 89 -7.23 3.35 -7.43
C GLY A 89 -8.29 4.39 -7.79
N ALA A 90 -9.57 4.05 -7.61
CA ALA A 90 -10.69 4.97 -7.82
C ALA A 90 -10.69 6.13 -6.82
N VAL A 91 -10.40 5.86 -5.53
CA VAL A 91 -10.32 6.93 -4.51
C VAL A 91 -9.14 7.85 -4.79
N ALA A 92 -7.98 7.33 -5.21
CA ALA A 92 -6.86 8.18 -5.58
C ALA A 92 -7.18 9.07 -6.78
N ALA A 93 -7.87 8.53 -7.79
CA ALA A 93 -8.28 9.30 -8.96
C ALA A 93 -9.23 10.45 -8.59
N ASP A 94 -10.23 10.16 -7.76
CA ASP A 94 -11.15 11.16 -7.20
C ASP A 94 -10.40 12.26 -6.42
N LYS A 95 -9.49 11.88 -5.53
CA LYS A 95 -8.66 12.82 -4.75
C LYS A 95 -7.73 13.66 -5.61
N ALA A 96 -7.24 13.12 -6.73
CA ALA A 96 -6.39 13.82 -7.67
C ALA A 96 -7.18 14.61 -8.74
N GLY A 97 -8.51 14.53 -8.78
CA GLY A 97 -9.32 15.21 -9.79
C GLY A 97 -9.07 14.71 -11.22
N ILE A 98 -8.68 13.44 -11.38
CA ILE A 98 -8.37 12.83 -12.68
C ILE A 98 -9.22 11.57 -12.92
N GLY A 99 -9.26 11.10 -14.17
CA GLY A 99 -9.86 9.81 -14.48
C GLY A 99 -9.11 8.64 -13.83
N VAL A 100 -9.81 7.53 -13.56
CA VAL A 100 -9.20 6.34 -12.93
C VAL A 100 -8.18 5.64 -13.83
N THR A 101 -8.35 5.71 -15.16
CA THR A 101 -7.44 5.10 -16.13
C THR A 101 -6.00 5.62 -15.99
N PRO A 102 -5.73 6.95 -15.95
CA PRO A 102 -4.41 7.49 -15.63
C PRO A 102 -3.72 6.87 -14.42
N VAL A 103 -4.45 6.60 -13.32
CA VAL A 103 -3.88 5.97 -12.12
C VAL A 103 -3.45 4.55 -12.42
N TYR A 104 -4.30 3.74 -13.07
CA TYR A 104 -3.95 2.36 -13.40
C TYR A 104 -2.85 2.26 -14.46
N THR A 105 -2.83 3.15 -15.45
CA THR A 105 -1.73 3.24 -16.43
C THR A 105 -0.43 3.66 -15.77
N ALA A 106 -0.45 4.57 -14.80
CA ALA A 106 0.75 4.90 -14.02
C ALA A 106 1.23 3.68 -13.20
N GLU A 107 0.30 2.92 -12.60
CA GLU A 107 0.60 1.73 -11.81
C GLU A 107 0.93 0.47 -12.63
N SER A 108 0.80 0.49 -13.97
CA SER A 108 1.31 -0.59 -14.83
C SER A 108 2.82 -0.49 -15.07
N TYR A 109 3.41 0.68 -14.79
CA TYR A 109 4.83 0.97 -14.94
C TYR A 109 5.40 0.77 -16.35
N THR A 110 4.53 0.74 -17.37
CA THR A 110 4.90 0.47 -18.77
C THR A 110 5.34 1.71 -19.53
N SER A 111 4.87 2.89 -19.14
CA SER A 111 5.20 4.15 -19.80
C SER A 111 5.31 5.29 -18.78
N PRO A 112 6.20 6.27 -19.00
CA PRO A 112 6.35 7.41 -18.10
C PRO A 112 5.02 8.15 -17.90
N ILE A 113 4.79 8.62 -16.67
CA ILE A 113 3.59 9.36 -16.31
C ILE A 113 3.67 10.76 -16.94
N PRO A 114 2.64 11.26 -17.62
CA PRO A 114 2.60 12.65 -18.09
C PRO A 114 2.71 13.65 -16.92
N GLU A 115 3.44 14.75 -17.10
CA GLU A 115 3.71 15.75 -16.04
C GLU A 115 2.43 16.22 -15.32
N ARG A 116 1.37 16.55 -16.06
CA ARG A 116 0.08 16.95 -15.48
C ARG A 116 -0.49 15.93 -14.48
N ILE A 117 -0.27 14.64 -14.75
CA ILE A 117 -0.74 13.54 -13.89
C ILE A 117 0.21 13.35 -12.70
N GLN A 118 1.51 13.57 -12.89
CA GLN A 118 2.47 13.55 -11.78
C GLN A 118 2.11 14.61 -10.73
N ILE A 119 1.82 15.85 -11.17
CA ILE A 119 1.42 16.95 -10.29
C ILE A 119 0.12 16.61 -9.55
N ALA A 120 -0.92 16.16 -10.29
CA ALA A 120 -2.20 15.80 -9.68
C ALA A 120 -2.08 14.68 -8.63
N LEU A 121 -1.26 13.67 -8.89
CA LEU A 121 -1.00 12.59 -7.93
C LEU A 121 -0.14 13.05 -6.75
N ALA A 122 0.84 13.92 -6.99
CA ALA A 122 1.70 14.50 -5.97
C ALA A 122 0.86 15.29 -4.95
N ASP A 123 0.01 16.19 -5.44
CA ASP A 123 -0.91 16.97 -4.62
C ASP A 123 -1.85 16.06 -3.81
N ALA A 124 -2.46 15.06 -4.45
CA ALA A 124 -3.37 14.13 -3.78
C ALA A 124 -2.66 13.30 -2.70
N TYR A 125 -1.42 12.88 -2.92
CA TYR A 125 -0.66 12.08 -1.96
C TYR A 125 0.09 12.93 -0.92
N GLY A 126 0.06 14.26 -1.04
CA GLY A 126 0.77 15.18 -0.16
C GLY A 126 2.29 15.07 -0.27
N VAL A 127 2.80 14.80 -1.48
CA VAL A 127 4.23 14.70 -1.80
C VAL A 127 4.58 15.61 -2.98
N ASN A 128 5.86 15.67 -3.37
CA ASN A 128 6.28 16.38 -4.58
C ASN A 128 6.25 15.46 -5.82
N SER A 129 6.29 16.06 -7.02
CA SER A 129 6.32 15.32 -8.29
C SER A 129 7.55 14.42 -8.43
N ASP A 130 8.71 14.83 -7.91
CA ASP A 130 9.92 14.02 -7.92
C ASP A 130 9.75 12.69 -7.16
N ALA A 131 9.02 12.71 -6.04
CA ALA A 131 8.69 11.51 -5.28
C ALA A 131 7.77 10.58 -6.07
N ILE A 132 6.83 11.12 -6.85
CA ILE A 132 5.97 10.36 -7.77
C ILE A 132 6.82 9.69 -8.85
N VAL A 133 7.73 10.42 -9.49
CA VAL A 133 8.63 9.87 -10.51
C VAL A 133 9.55 8.79 -9.91
N ALA A 134 10.13 9.04 -8.74
CA ALA A 134 10.99 8.08 -8.07
C ALA A 134 10.21 6.80 -7.67
N ALA A 135 8.97 6.95 -7.19
CA ALA A 135 8.10 5.83 -6.86
C ALA A 135 7.68 5.03 -8.09
N TRP A 136 7.45 5.70 -9.22
CA TRP A 136 7.19 5.05 -10.50
C TRP A 136 8.40 4.23 -10.96
N LYS A 137 9.61 4.81 -10.94
CA LYS A 137 10.86 4.12 -11.31
C LYS A 137 11.12 2.88 -10.45
N ARG A 138 10.90 2.97 -9.13
CA ARG A 138 10.98 1.81 -8.23
C ARG A 138 9.96 0.73 -8.56
N GLY A 139 8.70 1.13 -8.84
CA GLY A 139 7.66 0.21 -9.27
C GLY A 139 8.01 -0.50 -10.58
N GLN A 140 8.58 0.24 -11.53
CA GLN A 140 9.06 -0.30 -12.81
C GLN A 140 10.20 -1.30 -12.60
N GLN A 141 11.23 -0.95 -11.84
CA GLN A 141 12.35 -1.83 -11.51
C GLN A 141 11.88 -3.11 -10.80
N ARG A 142 10.92 -2.99 -9.89
CA ARG A 142 10.32 -4.14 -9.20
C ARG A 142 9.52 -5.05 -10.14
N ALA A 143 8.79 -4.47 -11.10
CA ALA A 143 7.92 -5.21 -12.01
C ALA A 143 8.67 -5.87 -13.17
N PHE A 144 9.74 -5.22 -13.66
CA PHE A 144 10.43 -5.61 -14.89
C PHE A 144 11.95 -5.80 -14.74
N GLY A 145 12.46 -5.90 -13.50
CA GLY A 145 13.87 -6.04 -13.08
C GLY A 145 14.94 -6.19 -14.17
N ASP A 146 15.94 -5.31 -14.14
CA ASP A 146 17.14 -5.24 -15.01
C ASP A 146 17.14 -6.14 -16.26
N ILE A 147 16.65 -5.62 -17.38
CA ILE A 147 16.95 -6.13 -18.74
C ILE A 147 18.40 -5.75 -19.14
N SER A 148 19.31 -5.61 -18.18
CA SER A 148 20.68 -5.21 -18.43
C SER A 148 21.61 -5.88 -17.44
N GLN A 149 21.82 -7.19 -17.63
CA GLN A 149 23.17 -7.75 -17.69
C GLN A 149 23.19 -8.91 -18.70
N SER A 150 23.76 -8.63 -19.87
CA SER A 150 24.35 -9.59 -20.82
C SER A 150 25.62 -8.95 -21.34
#